data_AF-A0A154QE90-F1
#
_entry.id   AF-A0A154QE90-F1
#
_cell.length_a   1.000
_cell.length_b   1.000
_cell.length_c   1.000
_cell.angle_alpha   90.00
_cell.angle_beta   90.00
_cell.angle_gamma   90.00
#
_symmetry.space_group_name_H-M   'P 1'
#
loop_
_entity.id
_entity.type
_entity.pdbx_description
1 polymer ?
#
loop_
_entity_poly.entity_id
_entity_poly.type
_entity_poly.pdbx_seq_one_letter_code
_entity_poly.pdbx_strand_id
1 'polypeptide(L)'
;MKQHIKHHSITVAVVLGVLAIGAGAFVYSGIYNIGADDHHTKPVFAVMQTLRERSIHVRSEDLTVPDLNDPQLILKGAGQYAAMCTQCHLKPGMKDSELRPGLYPQPPNLSQTRVDPKDAFWIIKHGIKMSAMPAWGGSHDDPTIWSMVAFLQKLPAMTPEQYKDMVAKAPPDEDMDMGDEGGHSHGGAADEDAHGAADMKDMVMSGEAGHSHGAAPEDSHDHASTTAPAAETPLSLDGMKPKAAPEAEAVAQAFHTALQHGDRTAVLALLAPDVTISEGGHTQTRDDYANGHLGEDIAFLKSARITPVSLGSMPMGDTAMVGSESDIQAMVKGKPTMLRSRELLNLKKDGKDWKIVSIQWQSAPVSGE
;
A
#
# COMPACT_ATOMS: atom_id res chain seq x y z
N MET A 1 2.33 -58.64 -32.91
CA MET A 1 2.46 -57.92 -31.62
C MET A 1 3.53 -56.83 -31.62
N LYS A 2 4.81 -57.12 -31.90
CA LYS A 2 5.91 -56.12 -31.83
C LYS A 2 5.76 -54.91 -32.78
N GLN A 3 5.20 -55.07 -33.98
CA GLN A 3 4.98 -53.96 -34.92
C GLN A 3 3.88 -52.99 -34.46
N HIS A 4 2.74 -53.49 -33.96
CA HIS A 4 1.67 -52.65 -33.43
C HIS A 4 2.12 -51.81 -32.23
N ILE A 5 2.93 -52.40 -31.33
CA ILE A 5 3.52 -51.68 -30.19
C ILE A 5 4.44 -50.55 -30.69
N LYS A 6 5.32 -50.81 -31.66
CA LYS A 6 6.20 -49.78 -32.25
C LYS A 6 5.42 -48.66 -32.93
N HIS A 7 4.37 -48.98 -33.69
CA HIS A 7 3.53 -47.95 -34.32
C HIS A 7 2.79 -47.12 -33.28
N HIS A 8 2.25 -47.72 -32.21
CA HIS A 8 1.60 -46.97 -31.13
C HIS A 8 2.59 -46.08 -30.36
N SER A 9 3.81 -46.54 -30.08
CA SER A 9 4.85 -45.72 -29.44
C SER A 9 5.23 -44.49 -30.28
N ILE A 10 5.38 -44.67 -31.60
CA ILE A 10 5.68 -43.56 -32.52
C ILE A 10 4.51 -42.59 -32.59
N THR A 11 3.27 -43.07 -32.71
CA THR A 11 2.08 -42.22 -32.70
C THR A 11 1.96 -41.42 -31.41
N VAL A 12 2.17 -42.05 -30.25
CA VAL A 12 2.15 -41.35 -28.95
C VAL A 12 3.25 -40.27 -28.89
N ALA A 13 4.48 -40.59 -29.33
CA ALA A 13 5.57 -39.62 -29.34
C ALA A 13 5.28 -38.42 -30.25
N VAL A 14 4.73 -38.66 -31.45
CA VAL A 14 4.34 -37.60 -32.38
C VAL A 14 3.21 -36.74 -31.81
N VAL A 15 2.18 -37.36 -31.21
CA VAL A 15 1.07 -36.62 -30.58
C VAL A 15 1.57 -35.74 -29.44
N LEU A 16 2.43 -36.28 -28.57
CA LEU A 16 3.05 -35.50 -27.49
C LEU A 16 3.90 -34.35 -28.03
N GLY A 17 4.67 -34.59 -29.10
CA GLY A 17 5.45 -33.55 -29.77
C GLY A 17 4.58 -32.42 -30.33
N VAL A 18 3.48 -32.76 -31.02
CA VAL A 18 2.53 -31.77 -31.54
C VAL A 18 1.85 -30.99 -30.40
N LEU A 19 1.46 -31.66 -29.32
CA LEU A 19 0.87 -31.00 -28.15
C LEU A 19 1.87 -30.04 -27.49
N ALA A 20 3.14 -30.44 -27.34
CA ALA A 20 4.17 -29.59 -26.76
C ALA A 20 4.46 -28.35 -27.62
N ILE A 21 4.56 -28.52 -28.95
CA ILE A 21 4.73 -27.40 -29.89
C ILE A 21 3.51 -26.47 -29.84
N GLY A 22 2.29 -27.03 -29.82
CA GLY A 22 1.06 -26.26 -29.73
C GLY A 22 0.98 -25.44 -28.43
N ALA A 23 1.33 -26.05 -27.29
CA ALA A 23 1.38 -25.36 -26.00
C ALA A 23 2.44 -24.24 -26.01
N GLY A 24 3.63 -24.50 -26.55
CA GLY A 24 4.69 -23.50 -26.68
C GLY A 24 4.27 -22.32 -27.57
N ALA A 25 3.64 -22.60 -28.72
CA ALA A 25 3.11 -21.58 -29.61
C ALA A 25 2.01 -20.74 -28.92
N PHE A 26 1.11 -21.38 -28.17
CA PHE A 26 0.07 -20.68 -27.41
C PHE A 26 0.65 -19.74 -26.35
N VAL A 27 1.59 -20.22 -25.53
CA VAL A 27 2.28 -19.42 -24.51
C VAL A 27 3.00 -18.22 -25.12
N TYR A 28 3.71 -18.43 -26.24
CA TYR A 28 4.45 -17.37 -26.91
C TYR A 28 3.56 -16.38 -27.69
N SER A 29 2.37 -16.80 -28.12
CA SER A 29 1.49 -15.99 -28.97
C SER A 29 0.94 -14.73 -28.29
N GLY A 30 0.90 -14.68 -26.95
CA GLY A 30 0.28 -13.59 -26.21
C GLY A 30 -1.25 -13.50 -26.35
N ILE A 31 -1.90 -14.49 -26.97
CA ILE A 31 -3.36 -14.48 -27.19
C ILE A 31 -4.16 -14.60 -25.89
N TYR A 32 -3.57 -15.19 -24.86
CA TYR A 32 -4.20 -15.35 -23.56
C TYR A 32 -3.96 -14.09 -22.73
N ASN A 33 -5.02 -13.32 -22.50
CA ASN A 33 -4.97 -12.14 -21.66
C ASN A 33 -4.78 -12.55 -20.19
N ILE A 34 -3.78 -11.96 -19.53
CA ILE A 34 -3.46 -12.22 -18.12
C ILE A 34 -3.97 -11.10 -17.18
N GLY A 35 -4.69 -10.11 -17.73
CA GLY A 35 -5.33 -9.06 -16.95
C GLY A 35 -6.26 -9.64 -15.88
N ALA A 36 -6.19 -9.09 -14.66
CA ALA A 36 -7.03 -9.53 -13.55
C ALA A 36 -8.53 -9.22 -13.79
N ASP A 37 -8.82 -8.26 -14.67
CA ASP A 37 -10.15 -7.87 -15.14
C ASP A 37 -10.73 -8.83 -16.19
N ASP A 38 -9.90 -9.67 -16.82
CA ASP A 38 -10.34 -10.72 -17.74
C ASP A 38 -10.41 -12.07 -17.02
N HIS A 39 -11.60 -12.37 -16.51
CA HIS A 39 -11.80 -13.56 -15.69
C HIS A 39 -11.61 -14.85 -16.49
N HIS A 40 -10.99 -15.84 -15.83
CA HIS A 40 -10.90 -17.19 -16.38
C HIS A 40 -12.27 -17.70 -16.84
N THR A 41 -12.25 -18.49 -17.93
CA THR A 41 -13.43 -19.28 -18.31
C THR A 41 -13.87 -20.16 -17.13
N LYS A 42 -15.17 -20.42 -16.99
CA LYS A 42 -15.73 -21.19 -15.86
C LYS A 42 -15.00 -22.51 -15.58
N PRO A 43 -14.64 -23.34 -16.59
CA PRO A 43 -13.90 -24.58 -16.34
C PRO A 43 -12.49 -24.34 -15.79
N VAL A 44 -11.77 -23.35 -16.34
CA VAL A 44 -10.42 -23.02 -15.87
C VAL A 44 -10.47 -22.47 -14.45
N PHE A 45 -11.42 -21.56 -14.16
CA PHE A 45 -11.67 -21.06 -12.82
C PHE A 45 -11.95 -22.19 -11.83
N ALA A 46 -12.83 -23.14 -12.17
CA ALA A 46 -13.16 -24.27 -11.31
C ALA A 46 -11.96 -25.17 -11.01
N VAL A 47 -11.12 -25.46 -12.01
CA VAL A 47 -9.89 -26.23 -11.83
C VAL A 47 -8.91 -25.48 -10.92
N MET A 48 -8.69 -24.19 -11.14
CA MET A 48 -7.77 -23.38 -10.34
C MET A 48 -8.26 -23.21 -8.90
N GLN A 49 -9.55 -22.98 -8.69
CA GLN A 49 -10.15 -22.89 -7.36
C GLN A 49 -10.01 -24.23 -6.62
N THR A 50 -10.33 -25.35 -7.27
CA THR A 50 -10.19 -26.69 -6.67
C THR A 50 -8.74 -26.99 -6.30
N LEU A 51 -7.79 -26.69 -7.21
CA LEU A 51 -6.36 -26.88 -6.96
C LEU A 51 -5.91 -26.08 -5.73
N ARG A 52 -6.33 -24.83 -5.63
CA ARG A 52 -6.01 -23.93 -4.51
C ARG A 52 -6.57 -24.46 -3.20
N GLU A 53 -7.87 -24.72 -3.12
CA GLU A 53 -8.55 -25.17 -1.90
C GLU A 53 -7.98 -26.52 -1.42
N ARG A 54 -7.78 -27.49 -2.32
CA ARG A 54 -7.17 -28.78 -1.97
C ARG A 54 -5.73 -28.63 -1.50
N SER A 55 -4.94 -27.76 -2.11
CA SER A 55 -3.57 -27.50 -1.69
C SER A 55 -3.51 -26.86 -0.31
N ILE A 56 -4.37 -25.87 -0.02
CA ILE A 56 -4.41 -25.21 1.29
C ILE A 56 -4.74 -26.27 2.36
N HIS A 57 -5.82 -27.02 2.16
CA HIS A 57 -6.29 -28.01 3.12
C HIS A 57 -5.24 -29.08 3.45
N VAL A 58 -4.58 -29.64 2.43
CA VAL A 58 -3.52 -30.65 2.64
C VAL A 58 -2.30 -30.07 3.36
N ARG A 59 -2.01 -28.78 3.16
CA ARG A 59 -0.84 -28.14 3.80
C ARG A 59 -1.15 -27.57 5.19
N SER A 60 -2.41 -27.38 5.51
CA SER A 60 -2.88 -26.89 6.80
C SER A 60 -3.26 -28.02 7.77
N GLU A 61 -3.53 -29.23 7.27
CA GLU A 61 -4.07 -30.38 8.02
C GLU A 61 -3.32 -30.66 9.34
N ASP A 62 -1.99 -30.67 9.29
CA ASP A 62 -1.13 -31.02 10.44
C ASP A 62 -0.80 -29.82 11.36
N LEU A 63 -1.40 -28.65 11.13
CA LEU A 63 -1.18 -27.49 12.00
C LEU A 63 -1.85 -27.71 13.36
N THR A 64 -1.09 -27.44 14.41
CA THR A 64 -1.59 -27.40 15.79
C THR A 64 -2.21 -26.02 16.05
N VAL A 65 -3.50 -25.99 16.38
CA VAL A 65 -4.21 -24.75 16.69
C VAL A 65 -4.03 -24.42 18.19
N PRO A 66 -3.48 -23.25 18.55
CA PRO A 66 -3.40 -22.81 19.94
C PRO A 66 -4.78 -22.41 20.49
N ASP A 67 -4.87 -22.04 21.77
CA ASP A 67 -6.14 -21.51 22.31
C ASP A 67 -6.45 -20.13 21.71
N LEU A 68 -7.43 -20.09 20.81
CA LEU A 68 -7.87 -18.88 20.12
C LEU A 68 -8.85 -18.02 20.94
N ASN A 69 -9.13 -18.39 22.19
CA ASN A 69 -10.03 -17.63 23.07
C ASN A 69 -9.32 -16.67 24.01
N ASP A 70 -7.99 -16.59 23.96
CA ASP A 70 -7.22 -15.63 24.74
C ASP A 70 -7.62 -14.18 24.34
N PRO A 71 -8.16 -13.37 25.28
CA PRO A 71 -8.54 -11.99 25.00
C PRO A 71 -7.40 -11.10 24.50
N GLN A 72 -6.16 -11.31 24.96
CA GLN A 72 -5.01 -10.52 24.52
C GLN A 72 -4.62 -10.88 23.09
N LEU A 73 -4.66 -12.17 22.75
CA LEU A 73 -4.40 -12.67 21.40
C LEU A 73 -5.43 -12.10 20.40
N ILE A 74 -6.71 -12.10 20.77
CA ILE A 74 -7.79 -11.51 19.96
C ILE A 74 -7.59 -10.01 19.79
N LEU A 75 -7.19 -9.31 20.85
CA LEU A 75 -7.00 -7.86 20.84
C LEU A 75 -5.82 -7.45 19.94
N LYS A 76 -4.69 -8.18 20.01
CA LYS A 76 -3.56 -7.99 19.08
C LYS A 76 -4.00 -8.21 17.62
N GLY A 77 -4.71 -9.31 17.37
CA GLY A 77 -5.22 -9.62 16.04
C GLY A 77 -6.19 -8.59 15.46
N ALA A 78 -6.93 -7.87 16.32
CA ALA A 78 -7.85 -6.82 15.89
C ALA A 78 -7.12 -5.63 15.23
N GLY A 79 -6.01 -5.20 15.84
CA GLY A 79 -5.16 -4.12 15.29
C GLY A 79 -4.56 -4.51 13.95
N GLN A 80 -3.99 -5.70 13.88
CA GLN A 80 -3.36 -6.23 12.67
C GLN A 80 -4.33 -6.42 11.52
N TYR A 81 -5.52 -6.96 11.82
CA TYR A 81 -6.59 -7.07 10.82
C TYR A 81 -7.01 -5.70 10.30
N ALA A 82 -7.16 -4.71 11.20
CA ALA A 82 -7.53 -3.36 10.84
C ALA A 82 -6.51 -2.72 9.89
N ALA A 83 -5.23 -2.87 10.18
CA ALA A 83 -4.12 -2.30 9.42
C ALA A 83 -3.95 -2.95 8.03
N MET A 84 -4.08 -4.28 7.93
CA MET A 84 -3.61 -5.03 6.75
C MET A 84 -4.70 -5.71 5.93
N CYS A 85 -5.84 -6.05 6.54
CA CYS A 85 -6.81 -6.96 5.92
C CYS A 85 -8.11 -6.30 5.47
N THR A 86 -8.49 -5.17 6.09
CA THR A 86 -9.82 -4.55 5.89
C THR A 86 -10.09 -4.09 4.47
N GLN A 87 -9.05 -3.64 3.74
CA GLN A 87 -9.24 -3.14 2.38
C GLN A 87 -9.56 -4.24 1.37
N CYS A 88 -9.16 -5.49 1.62
CA CYS A 88 -9.52 -6.62 0.76
C CYS A 88 -10.72 -7.40 1.31
N HIS A 89 -10.73 -7.66 2.61
CA HIS A 89 -11.65 -8.61 3.27
C HIS A 89 -12.82 -7.95 4.01
N LEU A 90 -12.87 -6.61 4.01
CA LEU A 90 -13.91 -5.79 4.64
C LEU A 90 -13.95 -5.90 6.16
N LYS A 91 -14.74 -5.04 6.81
CA LYS A 91 -14.99 -5.06 8.26
C LYS A 91 -16.49 -4.92 8.53
N PRO A 92 -16.97 -5.23 9.74
CA PRO A 92 -18.38 -5.01 10.10
C PRO A 92 -18.84 -3.60 9.73
N GLY A 93 -19.95 -3.50 9.00
CA GLY A 93 -20.51 -2.24 8.50
C GLY A 93 -19.91 -1.72 7.19
N MET A 94 -18.81 -2.29 6.70
CA MET A 94 -18.22 -1.95 5.40
C MET A 94 -18.82 -2.83 4.31
N LYS A 95 -19.45 -2.20 3.31
CA LYS A 95 -20.08 -2.90 2.17
C LYS A 95 -19.10 -3.22 1.05
N ASP A 96 -18.13 -2.34 0.83
CA ASP A 96 -17.10 -2.51 -0.20
C ASP A 96 -15.88 -1.62 0.11
N SER A 97 -14.83 -1.77 -0.70
CA SER A 97 -13.65 -0.90 -0.72
C SER A 97 -13.28 -0.53 -2.17
N GLU A 98 -12.45 0.49 -2.36
CA GLU A 98 -11.97 0.88 -3.70
C GLU A 98 -11.12 -0.22 -4.35
N LEU A 99 -10.40 -1.01 -3.55
CA LEU A 99 -9.53 -2.06 -4.04
C LEU A 99 -10.32 -3.29 -4.52
N ARG A 100 -11.40 -3.65 -3.80
CA ARG A 100 -12.10 -4.93 -3.98
C ARG A 100 -12.55 -5.21 -5.41
N PRO A 101 -13.13 -4.25 -6.18
CA PRO A 101 -13.57 -4.50 -7.55
C PRO A 101 -12.46 -4.99 -8.49
N GLY A 102 -11.21 -4.57 -8.27
CA GLY A 102 -10.05 -4.99 -9.07
C GLY A 102 -9.39 -6.30 -8.61
N LEU A 103 -9.84 -6.88 -7.49
CA LEU A 103 -9.23 -8.09 -6.94
C LEU A 103 -9.76 -9.34 -7.64
N TYR A 104 -8.83 -10.10 -8.21
CA TYR A 104 -9.10 -11.39 -8.80
C TYR A 104 -8.18 -12.50 -8.25
N PRO A 105 -8.76 -13.61 -7.73
CA PRO A 105 -10.18 -13.77 -7.48
C PRO A 105 -10.69 -12.86 -6.36
N GLN A 106 -12.01 -12.68 -6.33
CA GLN A 106 -12.66 -11.88 -5.31
C GLN A 106 -12.43 -12.46 -3.91
N PRO A 107 -11.86 -11.68 -2.96
CA PRO A 107 -11.69 -12.13 -1.60
C PRO A 107 -13.05 -12.28 -0.88
N PRO A 108 -13.18 -13.25 0.05
CA PRO A 108 -14.37 -13.38 0.88
C PRO A 108 -14.49 -12.18 1.84
N ASN A 109 -15.73 -11.81 2.14
CA ASN A 109 -16.02 -10.88 3.23
C ASN A 109 -15.88 -11.63 4.57
N LEU A 110 -14.77 -11.37 5.28
CA LEU A 110 -14.46 -12.04 6.55
C LEU A 110 -15.30 -11.50 7.72
N SER A 111 -15.99 -10.37 7.55
CA SER A 111 -17.00 -9.91 8.51
C SER A 111 -18.32 -10.68 8.44
N GLN A 112 -18.49 -11.56 7.46
CA GLN A 112 -19.70 -12.35 7.25
C GLN A 112 -19.43 -13.85 7.11
N THR A 113 -18.17 -14.23 6.88
CA THR A 113 -17.77 -15.61 6.58
C THR A 113 -16.77 -16.09 7.62
N ARG A 114 -17.01 -17.29 8.14
CA ARG A 114 -16.05 -17.97 9.01
C ARG A 114 -15.15 -18.88 8.18
N VAL A 115 -13.85 -18.81 8.42
CA VAL A 115 -12.84 -19.66 7.79
C VAL A 115 -12.28 -20.63 8.84
N ASP A 116 -11.92 -21.84 8.41
CA ASP A 116 -11.24 -22.79 9.27
C ASP A 116 -9.92 -22.18 9.79
N PRO A 117 -9.61 -22.30 11.10
CA PRO A 117 -8.41 -21.69 11.66
C PRO A 117 -7.10 -22.15 11.04
N LYS A 118 -6.98 -23.43 10.67
CA LYS A 118 -5.75 -23.97 10.08
C LYS A 118 -5.55 -23.41 8.67
N ASP A 119 -6.63 -23.37 7.89
CA ASP A 119 -6.61 -22.78 6.55
C ASP A 119 -6.30 -21.28 6.63
N ALA A 120 -6.94 -20.55 7.56
CA ALA A 120 -6.70 -19.13 7.77
C ALA A 120 -5.24 -18.86 8.12
N PHE A 121 -4.66 -19.61 9.07
CA PHE A 121 -3.24 -19.49 9.42
C PHE A 121 -2.34 -19.72 8.20
N TRP A 122 -2.57 -20.80 7.46
CA TRP A 122 -1.75 -21.15 6.30
C TRP A 122 -1.82 -20.08 5.20
N ILE A 123 -3.03 -19.58 4.91
CA ILE A 123 -3.27 -18.54 3.91
C ILE A 123 -2.62 -17.22 4.34
N ILE A 124 -2.73 -16.82 5.60
CA ILE A 124 -2.11 -15.57 6.09
C ILE A 124 -0.58 -15.69 6.02
N LYS A 125 -0.03 -16.82 6.47
CA LYS A 125 1.42 -17.06 6.48
C LYS A 125 2.02 -17.06 5.07
N HIS A 126 1.37 -17.73 4.12
CA HIS A 126 1.95 -18.01 2.81
C HIS A 126 1.35 -17.22 1.64
N GLY A 127 0.26 -16.50 1.87
CA GLY A 127 -0.49 -15.83 0.83
C GLY A 127 -1.10 -16.80 -0.18
N ILE A 128 -1.54 -16.26 -1.31
CA ILE A 128 -2.04 -17.07 -2.43
C ILE A 128 -1.36 -16.61 -3.71
N LYS A 129 -0.64 -17.54 -4.35
CA LYS A 129 0.04 -17.29 -5.63
C LYS A 129 -0.93 -16.77 -6.70
N MET A 130 -0.43 -15.84 -7.51
CA MET A 130 -1.19 -15.20 -8.60
C MET A 130 -2.50 -14.57 -8.09
N SER A 131 -2.44 -13.95 -6.92
CA SER A 131 -3.50 -13.13 -6.34
C SER A 131 -2.89 -11.97 -5.58
N ALA A 132 -3.73 -11.03 -5.14
CA ALA A 132 -3.29 -9.93 -4.28
C ALA A 132 -3.14 -10.30 -2.80
N MET A 133 -3.30 -11.57 -2.40
CA MET A 133 -3.12 -12.00 -1.01
C MET A 133 -1.62 -12.24 -0.72
N PRO A 134 -0.94 -11.35 0.04
CA PRO A 134 0.49 -11.45 0.29
C PRO A 134 0.82 -12.53 1.33
N ALA A 135 2.10 -12.91 1.40
CA ALA A 135 2.62 -13.86 2.38
C ALA A 135 3.18 -13.12 3.60
N TRP A 136 2.44 -13.11 4.71
CA TRP A 136 2.83 -12.37 5.91
C TRP A 136 3.90 -13.07 6.76
N GLY A 137 4.14 -14.36 6.55
CA GLY A 137 5.16 -15.12 7.29
C GLY A 137 6.60 -14.66 7.07
N GLY A 138 6.84 -13.74 6.13
CA GLY A 138 8.14 -13.08 5.95
C GLY A 138 8.35 -11.87 6.88
N SER A 139 7.26 -11.27 7.40
CA SER A 139 7.31 -10.09 8.26
C SER A 139 6.70 -10.30 9.64
N HIS A 140 5.93 -11.37 9.85
CA HIS A 140 5.27 -11.67 11.12
C HIS A 140 5.55 -13.11 11.52
N ASP A 141 5.78 -13.33 12.80
CA ASP A 141 5.98 -14.66 13.37
C ASP A 141 4.65 -15.44 13.53
N ASP A 142 4.76 -16.73 13.86
CA ASP A 142 3.60 -17.62 13.98
C ASP A 142 2.63 -17.18 15.10
N PRO A 143 3.07 -16.81 16.32
CA PRO A 143 2.19 -16.24 17.35
C PRO A 143 1.38 -15.05 16.86
N THR A 144 2.01 -14.14 16.12
CA THR A 144 1.36 -12.97 15.57
C THR A 144 0.33 -13.33 14.51
N ILE A 145 0.64 -14.28 13.62
CA ILE A 145 -0.35 -14.80 12.66
C ILE A 145 -1.53 -15.48 13.36
N TRP A 146 -1.27 -16.26 14.42
CA TRP A 146 -2.35 -16.85 15.22
C TRP A 146 -3.22 -15.79 15.90
N SER A 147 -2.69 -14.60 16.22
CA SER A 147 -3.46 -13.48 16.75
C SER A 147 -4.53 -13.02 15.75
N MET A 148 -4.15 -12.83 14.48
CA MET A 148 -5.08 -12.52 13.40
C MET A 148 -6.14 -13.61 13.26
N VAL A 149 -5.74 -14.89 13.27
CA VAL A 149 -6.67 -16.02 13.18
C VAL A 149 -7.66 -16.03 14.35
N ALA A 150 -7.21 -15.78 15.58
CA ALA A 150 -8.07 -15.70 16.75
C ALA A 150 -9.13 -14.60 16.61
N PHE A 151 -8.72 -13.42 16.13
CA PHE A 151 -9.63 -12.33 15.83
C PHE A 151 -10.64 -12.68 14.73
N LEU A 152 -10.21 -13.32 13.64
CA LEU A 152 -11.09 -13.78 12.56
C LEU A 152 -12.21 -14.71 13.05
N GLN A 153 -11.98 -15.47 14.13
CA GLN A 153 -13.03 -16.31 14.71
C GLN A 153 -14.12 -15.50 15.43
N LYS A 154 -13.83 -14.28 15.89
CA LYS A 154 -14.81 -13.44 16.57
C LYS A 154 -15.49 -12.45 15.61
N LEU A 155 -14.78 -12.06 14.55
CA LEU A 155 -15.19 -11.02 13.60
C LEU A 155 -16.62 -11.15 13.04
N PRO A 156 -17.11 -12.32 12.57
CA PRO A 156 -18.45 -12.43 11.99
C PRO A 156 -19.61 -12.15 12.95
N ALA A 157 -19.35 -12.22 14.27
CA ALA A 157 -20.35 -11.97 15.31
C ALA A 157 -20.31 -10.52 15.84
N MET A 158 -19.38 -9.69 15.36
CA MET A 158 -19.21 -8.32 15.85
C MET A 158 -20.13 -7.34 15.14
N THR A 159 -20.68 -6.42 15.92
CA THR A 159 -21.27 -5.17 15.41
C THR A 159 -20.18 -4.19 14.97
N PRO A 160 -20.51 -3.21 14.09
CA PRO A 160 -19.58 -2.14 13.72
C PRO A 160 -19.00 -1.39 14.92
N GLU A 161 -19.83 -1.16 15.95
CA GLU A 161 -19.43 -0.47 17.18
C GLU A 161 -18.44 -1.31 17.99
N GLN A 162 -18.72 -2.60 18.19
CA GLN A 162 -17.81 -3.52 18.90
C GLN A 162 -16.46 -3.65 18.19
N TYR A 163 -16.48 -3.71 16.85
CA TYR A 163 -15.25 -3.75 16.06
C TYR A 163 -14.42 -2.47 16.28
N LYS A 164 -15.06 -1.30 16.17
CA LYS A 164 -14.39 -0.01 16.35
C LYS A 164 -13.77 0.12 17.74
N ASP A 165 -14.51 -0.26 18.78
CA ASP A 165 -14.04 -0.21 20.16
C ASP A 165 -12.88 -1.17 20.44
N MET A 166 -12.87 -2.33 19.79
CA MET A 166 -11.80 -3.31 19.95
C MET A 166 -10.51 -2.85 19.26
N VAL A 167 -10.61 -2.35 18.03
CA VAL A 167 -9.44 -1.82 17.28
C VAL A 167 -8.83 -0.61 18.00
N ALA A 168 -9.65 0.28 18.56
CA ALA A 168 -9.16 1.44 19.31
C ALA A 168 -8.39 1.07 20.60
N LYS A 169 -8.58 -0.16 21.11
CA LYS A 169 -7.89 -0.68 22.31
C LYS A 169 -6.71 -1.58 21.97
N ALA A 170 -6.48 -1.89 20.69
CA ALA A 170 -5.41 -2.77 20.28
C ALA A 170 -4.05 -2.14 20.60
N PRO A 171 -3.08 -2.92 21.09
CA PRO A 171 -1.72 -2.42 21.29
C PRO A 171 -1.10 -1.98 19.95
N PRO A 172 -0.18 -1.00 19.94
CA PRO A 172 0.66 -0.74 18.78
C PRO A 172 1.40 -2.03 18.37
N ASP A 173 1.60 -2.25 17.07
CA ASP A 173 2.32 -3.43 16.59
C ASP A 173 3.80 -3.37 17.02
N GLU A 174 4.17 -4.10 18.07
CA GLU A 174 5.57 -4.22 18.56
C GLU A 174 6.47 -4.98 17.57
N ASP A 175 5.90 -5.74 16.64
CA ASP A 175 6.63 -6.50 15.61
C ASP A 175 7.08 -5.63 14.43
N MET A 176 6.82 -4.32 14.49
CA MET A 176 7.36 -3.29 13.60
C MET A 176 8.50 -2.50 14.28
N ASP A 177 9.11 -3.05 15.34
CA ASP A 177 10.35 -2.54 15.91
C ASP A 177 11.51 -2.87 14.95
N MET A 178 11.88 -1.89 14.13
CA MET A 178 13.12 -1.92 13.37
C MET A 178 14.27 -1.86 14.37
N GLY A 179 14.75 -3.03 14.80
CA GLY A 179 15.95 -3.17 15.62
C GLY A 179 17.12 -2.43 14.99
N ASP A 180 17.47 -1.30 15.58
CA ASP A 180 18.73 -0.60 15.41
C ASP A 180 19.83 -1.52 15.96
N GLU A 181 20.71 -2.03 15.08
CA GLU A 181 22.09 -2.51 15.31
C GLU A 181 22.51 -3.47 14.17
N GLY A 182 23.27 -2.96 13.19
CA GLY A 182 24.01 -3.82 12.24
C GLY A 182 24.23 -3.25 10.85
N GLY A 183 25.23 -2.38 10.69
CA GLY A 183 25.64 -1.85 9.38
C GLY A 183 26.15 -2.94 8.43
N HIS A 184 25.58 -3.01 7.22
CA HIS A 184 26.11 -3.80 6.12
C HIS A 184 26.71 -2.91 5.03
N SER A 185 28.03 -2.78 5.10
CA SER A 185 28.90 -2.32 4.03
C SER A 185 28.78 -3.24 2.81
N HIS A 186 28.45 -2.67 1.64
CA HIS A 186 28.60 -3.38 0.37
C HIS A 186 30.01 -3.12 -0.19
N GLY A 187 30.91 -4.07 0.07
CA GLY A 187 32.20 -4.19 -0.61
C GLY A 187 32.01 -4.61 -2.07
N GLY A 188 32.77 -3.96 -2.95
CA GLY A 188 32.94 -4.36 -4.35
C GLY A 188 33.71 -5.68 -4.50
N ALA A 189 33.47 -6.35 -5.62
CA ALA A 189 34.01 -7.65 -5.97
C ALA A 189 35.55 -7.68 -6.13
N ALA A 190 36.19 -8.76 -5.67
CA ALA A 190 37.20 -9.54 -6.41
C ALA A 190 37.67 -10.77 -5.59
N ASP A 191 37.61 -11.94 -6.23
CA ASP A 191 38.51 -13.10 -6.27
C ASP A 191 39.16 -13.74 -5.02
N GLU A 192 38.98 -15.07 -5.02
CA GLU A 192 39.90 -16.18 -4.66
C GLU A 192 40.28 -16.54 -3.20
N ASP A 193 40.09 -17.85 -2.98
CA ASP A 193 40.83 -18.80 -2.16
C ASP A 193 40.65 -18.96 -0.64
N ALA A 194 40.62 -20.25 -0.29
CA ALA A 194 40.35 -20.86 0.99
C ALA A 194 41.51 -20.77 1.99
N HIS A 195 41.17 -20.81 3.30
CA HIS A 195 41.61 -21.79 4.31
C HIS A 195 41.62 -21.17 5.73
N GLY A 196 41.22 -21.97 6.72
CA GLY A 196 41.86 -21.95 8.03
C GLY A 196 40.99 -21.58 9.23
N ALA A 197 40.80 -22.56 10.12
CA ALA A 197 40.19 -22.48 11.43
C ALA A 197 40.93 -21.56 12.42
N ALA A 198 40.23 -21.03 13.43
CA ALA A 198 40.36 -21.45 14.83
C ALA A 198 39.98 -20.34 15.86
N ASP A 199 39.20 -20.78 16.84
CA ASP A 199 39.24 -20.53 18.29
C ASP A 199 38.94 -19.17 18.95
N MET A 200 38.24 -19.33 20.08
CA MET A 200 37.74 -18.33 21.04
C MET A 200 38.84 -17.78 21.95
N LYS A 201 38.59 -16.62 22.59
CA LYS A 201 38.66 -16.47 24.06
C LYS A 201 38.36 -15.05 24.56
N ASP A 202 37.53 -15.02 25.61
CA ASP A 202 37.61 -14.22 26.83
C ASP A 202 37.88 -12.69 26.71
N MET A 203 36.94 -11.87 27.20
CA MET A 203 37.18 -11.16 28.47
C MET A 203 35.92 -10.55 29.09
N VAL A 204 35.97 -10.52 30.42
CA VAL A 204 34.89 -10.30 31.40
C VAL A 204 34.90 -8.85 31.92
N MET A 205 33.68 -8.36 32.17
CA MET A 205 33.18 -7.22 32.99
C MET A 205 34.12 -6.55 34.02
N SER A 206 33.92 -5.24 34.23
CA SER A 206 33.60 -4.60 35.55
C SER A 206 33.58 -3.06 35.49
N GLY A 207 32.65 -2.40 36.20
CA GLY A 207 32.78 -0.99 36.62
C GLY A 207 31.47 -0.22 36.90
N GLU A 208 31.06 -0.15 38.17
CA GLU A 208 29.98 0.68 38.75
C GLU A 208 30.18 2.21 38.61
N ALA A 209 29.07 2.96 38.51
CA ALA A 209 28.60 3.94 39.52
C ALA A 209 27.78 5.14 38.93
N GLY A 210 26.55 5.32 39.48
CA GLY A 210 25.97 6.61 39.88
C GLY A 210 25.43 7.60 38.84
N HIS A 211 24.12 7.87 38.87
CA HIS A 211 23.49 9.17 39.18
C HIS A 211 22.11 9.35 38.49
N SER A 212 21.11 9.74 39.27
CA SER A 212 19.75 10.13 38.84
C SER A 212 19.71 11.58 38.34
N HIS A 213 18.83 11.89 37.38
CA HIS A 213 17.84 12.98 37.43
C HIS A 213 16.94 12.91 36.17
N GLY A 214 15.64 13.12 36.33
CA GLY A 214 14.66 13.08 35.24
C GLY A 214 14.45 14.43 34.55
N ALA A 215 13.99 14.37 33.30
CA ALA A 215 13.09 15.30 32.63
C ALA A 215 12.71 14.71 31.24
N ALA A 216 11.57 15.16 30.71
CA ALA A 216 10.86 14.72 29.50
C ALA A 216 11.71 14.58 28.21
N PRO A 217 11.24 13.84 27.18
CA PRO A 217 11.93 13.80 25.90
C PRO A 217 11.38 14.88 24.94
N GLU A 218 12.27 15.78 24.56
CA GLU A 218 12.37 16.33 23.20
C GLU A 218 13.45 15.55 22.42
N ASP A 219 13.48 15.78 21.11
CA ASP A 219 14.40 15.30 20.07
C ASP A 219 14.14 13.91 19.49
N SER A 220 13.65 13.78 18.25
CA SER A 220 14.17 14.27 16.96
C SER A 220 15.47 13.56 16.55
N HIS A 221 15.33 12.50 15.74
CA HIS A 221 16.39 12.05 14.84
C HIS A 221 15.79 11.51 13.54
N ASP A 222 15.85 12.36 12.53
CA ASP A 222 15.79 12.02 11.11
C ASP A 222 16.88 10.99 10.76
N HIS A 223 16.47 9.89 10.11
CA HIS A 223 17.33 9.18 9.18
C HIS A 223 16.65 9.08 7.82
N ALA A 224 16.83 10.15 7.05
CA ALA A 224 16.74 10.08 5.60
C ALA A 224 17.78 9.09 5.08
N SER A 225 17.32 7.96 4.52
CA SER A 225 18.07 7.19 3.53
C SER A 225 17.23 7.06 2.26
N THR A 226 17.74 7.79 1.27
CA THR A 226 17.30 7.91 -0.10
C THR A 226 17.10 6.56 -0.80
N THR A 227 15.85 6.25 -1.13
CA THR A 227 15.50 5.40 -2.27
C THR A 227 14.69 6.27 -3.23
N ALA A 228 15.04 6.26 -4.51
CA ALA A 228 14.30 7.01 -5.53
C ALA A 228 12.81 6.58 -5.47
N PRO A 229 11.85 7.53 -5.50
CA PRO A 229 10.44 7.20 -5.38
C PRO A 229 10.05 6.25 -6.51
N ALA A 230 9.41 5.14 -6.15
CA ALA A 230 8.65 4.36 -7.11
C ALA A 230 7.72 5.34 -7.85
N ALA A 231 7.76 5.35 -9.18
CA ALA A 231 6.95 6.26 -9.96
C ALA A 231 5.48 6.04 -9.59
N GLU A 232 4.91 6.94 -8.79
CA GLU A 232 3.48 6.98 -8.54
C GLU A 232 2.77 7.08 -9.89
N THR A 233 1.65 6.38 -10.04
CA THR A 233 0.83 6.55 -11.25
C THR A 233 0.45 8.03 -11.32
N PRO A 234 0.77 8.74 -12.43
CA PRO A 234 0.51 10.16 -12.51
C PRO A 234 -0.98 10.42 -12.32
N LEU A 235 -1.33 11.42 -11.49
CA LEU A 235 -2.71 11.89 -11.35
C LEU A 235 -3.29 12.09 -12.75
N SER A 236 -4.38 11.36 -13.06
CA SER A 236 -5.09 11.50 -14.32
C SER A 236 -5.96 12.76 -14.25
N LEU A 237 -5.77 13.64 -15.22
CA LEU A 237 -6.60 14.83 -15.43
C LEU A 237 -7.62 14.58 -16.56
N ASP A 238 -7.85 13.32 -16.93
CA ASP A 238 -8.69 12.95 -18.06
C ASP A 238 -10.14 13.36 -17.82
N GLY A 239 -10.75 13.95 -18.85
CA GLY A 239 -12.14 14.43 -18.78
C GLY A 239 -12.32 15.78 -18.09
N MET A 240 -11.27 16.38 -17.51
CA MET A 240 -11.31 17.74 -17.00
C MET A 240 -11.27 18.74 -18.15
N LYS A 241 -12.17 19.73 -18.12
CA LYS A 241 -12.27 20.75 -19.16
C LYS A 241 -12.08 22.14 -18.56
N PRO A 242 -11.35 23.04 -19.23
CA PRO A 242 -11.24 24.42 -18.79
C PRO A 242 -12.62 25.05 -18.63
N LYS A 243 -12.84 25.76 -17.52
CA LYS A 243 -14.08 26.49 -17.19
C LYS A 243 -15.33 25.62 -17.07
N ALA A 244 -15.20 24.32 -16.80
CA ALA A 244 -16.37 23.45 -16.59
C ALA A 244 -17.07 23.73 -15.24
N ALA A 245 -16.32 24.16 -14.23
CA ALA A 245 -16.78 24.62 -12.92
C ALA A 245 -16.01 25.91 -12.54
N PRO A 246 -16.37 27.08 -13.12
CA PRO A 246 -15.56 28.30 -13.02
C PRO A 246 -15.42 28.83 -11.58
N GLU A 247 -16.41 28.60 -10.73
CA GLU A 247 -16.37 28.97 -9.31
C GLU A 247 -15.36 28.12 -8.51
N ALA A 248 -15.29 26.82 -8.81
CA ALA A 248 -14.34 25.91 -8.19
C ALA A 248 -12.90 26.17 -8.68
N GLU A 249 -12.74 26.44 -9.99
CA GLU A 249 -11.46 26.88 -10.55
C GLU A 249 -10.97 28.20 -9.93
N ALA A 250 -11.87 29.14 -9.64
CA ALA A 250 -11.52 30.39 -8.96
C ALA A 250 -11.02 30.15 -7.53
N VAL A 251 -11.60 29.18 -6.81
CA VAL A 251 -11.10 28.79 -5.47
C VAL A 251 -9.72 28.13 -5.56
N ALA A 252 -9.48 27.26 -6.54
CA ALA A 252 -8.16 26.68 -6.77
C ALA A 252 -7.10 27.76 -7.04
N GLN A 253 -7.40 28.72 -7.91
CA GLN A 253 -6.50 29.85 -8.20
C GLN A 253 -6.27 30.74 -6.98
N ALA A 254 -7.30 31.00 -6.17
CA ALA A 254 -7.19 31.76 -4.94
C ALA A 254 -6.30 31.04 -3.92
N PHE A 255 -6.42 29.72 -3.82
CA PHE A 255 -5.59 28.88 -2.97
C PHE A 255 -4.12 28.92 -3.40
N HIS A 256 -3.81 28.76 -4.69
CA HIS A 256 -2.44 28.91 -5.21
C HIS A 256 -1.87 30.30 -4.96
N THR A 257 -2.68 31.34 -5.16
CA THR A 257 -2.26 32.73 -4.91
C THR A 257 -1.96 32.94 -3.43
N ALA A 258 -2.78 32.39 -2.53
CA ALA A 258 -2.57 32.50 -1.09
C ALA A 258 -1.29 31.78 -0.64
N LEU A 259 -1.02 30.59 -1.17
CA LEU A 259 0.23 29.86 -0.93
C LEU A 259 1.46 30.65 -1.41
N GLN A 260 1.43 31.19 -2.63
CA GLN A 260 2.54 31.98 -3.20
C GLN A 260 2.81 33.28 -2.43
N HIS A 261 1.76 33.93 -1.93
CA HIS A 261 1.88 35.14 -1.10
C HIS A 261 2.21 34.84 0.36
N GLY A 262 2.16 33.57 0.77
CA GLY A 262 2.35 33.16 2.16
C GLY A 262 1.23 33.59 3.11
N ASP A 263 0.01 33.79 2.58
CA ASP A 263 -1.15 34.14 3.38
C ASP A 263 -1.79 32.88 4.00
N ARG A 264 -1.23 32.46 5.13
CA ARG A 264 -1.71 31.29 5.89
C ARG A 264 -3.19 31.38 6.24
N THR A 265 -3.69 32.57 6.52
CA THR A 265 -5.09 32.77 6.91
C THR A 265 -6.01 32.53 5.72
N ALA A 266 -5.66 33.09 4.55
CA ALA A 266 -6.41 32.86 3.32
C ALA A 266 -6.36 31.39 2.88
N VAL A 267 -5.20 30.74 2.99
CA VAL A 267 -5.06 29.30 2.71
C VAL A 267 -6.03 28.49 3.58
N LEU A 268 -5.95 28.64 4.91
CA LEU A 268 -6.79 27.87 5.83
C LEU A 268 -8.28 28.20 5.69
N ALA A 269 -8.63 29.41 5.25
CA ALA A 269 -10.01 29.79 5.00
C ALA A 269 -10.63 29.07 3.78
N LEU A 270 -9.82 28.64 2.80
CA LEU A 270 -10.29 27.93 1.61
C LEU A 270 -10.41 26.42 1.84
N LEU A 271 -9.77 25.90 2.89
CA LEU A 271 -9.83 24.49 3.29
C LEU A 271 -11.06 24.19 4.16
N ALA A 272 -11.74 23.08 3.86
CA ALA A 272 -12.78 22.55 4.72
C ALA A 272 -12.17 22.03 6.04
N PRO A 273 -12.90 22.06 7.18
CA PRO A 273 -12.38 21.58 8.46
C PRO A 273 -11.88 20.13 8.45
N ASP A 274 -12.47 19.29 7.61
CA ASP A 274 -12.19 17.86 7.43
C ASP A 274 -11.35 17.56 6.18
N VAL A 275 -10.64 18.56 5.62
CA VAL A 275 -9.80 18.36 4.44
C VAL A 275 -8.71 17.31 4.68
N THR A 276 -8.50 16.45 3.68
CA THR A 276 -7.34 15.56 3.60
C THR A 276 -6.33 16.10 2.60
N ILE A 277 -5.06 16.12 2.98
CA ILE A 277 -3.97 16.60 2.13
C ILE A 277 -3.00 15.46 1.95
N SER A 278 -2.74 15.09 0.69
CA SER A 278 -1.89 13.96 0.35
C SER A 278 -0.77 14.38 -0.59
N GLU A 279 0.47 14.03 -0.26
CA GLU A 279 1.66 14.24 -1.10
C GLU A 279 2.65 13.09 -0.90
N GLY A 280 3.16 12.53 -2.00
CA GLY A 280 4.19 11.47 -1.95
C GLY A 280 3.81 10.24 -1.13
N GLY A 281 2.53 9.83 -1.17
CA GLY A 281 2.00 8.70 -0.42
C GLY A 281 1.68 8.98 1.05
N HIS A 282 2.00 10.15 1.59
CA HIS A 282 1.63 10.57 2.94
C HIS A 282 0.30 11.32 2.91
N THR A 283 -0.55 11.12 3.92
CA THR A 283 -1.81 11.87 4.07
C THR A 283 -1.89 12.46 5.46
N GLN A 284 -2.29 13.73 5.55
CA GLN A 284 -2.37 14.50 6.79
C GLN A 284 -3.70 15.24 6.92
N THR A 285 -4.02 15.62 8.15
CA THR A 285 -5.20 16.44 8.46
C THR A 285 -4.93 17.92 8.22
N ARG A 286 -6.01 18.72 8.18
CA ARG A 286 -5.91 20.19 8.14
C ARG A 286 -5.07 20.77 9.25
N ASP A 287 -5.21 20.26 10.48
CA ASP A 287 -4.51 20.79 11.65
C ASP A 287 -3.02 20.43 11.61
N ASP A 288 -2.69 19.21 11.19
CA ASP A 288 -1.29 18.79 10.99
C ASP A 288 -0.64 19.61 9.87
N TYR A 289 -1.36 19.84 8.78
CA TYR A 289 -0.91 20.71 7.69
C TYR A 289 -0.70 22.15 8.14
N ALA A 290 -1.65 22.71 8.90
CA ALA A 290 -1.53 24.06 9.43
C ALA A 290 -0.31 24.19 10.36
N ASN A 291 -0.06 23.20 11.22
CA ASN A 291 0.99 23.26 12.23
C ASN A 291 2.38 22.83 11.74
N GLY A 292 2.45 22.10 10.62
CA GLY A 292 3.70 21.68 9.99
C GLY A 292 3.83 22.16 8.55
N HIS A 293 3.45 21.30 7.60
CA HIS A 293 3.84 21.38 6.18
C HIS A 293 3.44 22.69 5.46
N LEU A 294 2.37 23.37 5.87
CA LEU A 294 1.98 24.66 5.27
C LEU A 294 3.11 25.71 5.33
N GLY A 295 3.91 25.71 6.39
CA GLY A 295 5.05 26.62 6.49
C GLY A 295 6.13 26.34 5.45
N GLU A 296 6.40 25.06 5.21
CA GLU A 296 7.40 24.56 4.27
C GLU A 296 6.95 24.82 2.82
N ASP A 297 5.69 24.54 2.50
CA ASP A 297 5.11 24.81 1.18
C ASP A 297 5.20 26.29 0.80
N ILE A 298 4.82 27.18 1.73
CA ILE A 298 4.90 28.62 1.51
C ILE A 298 6.36 29.04 1.28
N ALA A 299 7.30 28.52 2.07
CA ALA A 299 8.72 28.84 1.92
C ALA A 299 9.27 28.34 0.58
N PHE A 300 8.91 27.12 0.18
CA PHE A 300 9.27 26.53 -1.10
C PHE A 300 8.72 27.36 -2.27
N LEU A 301 7.40 27.59 -2.30
CA LEU A 301 6.72 28.27 -3.40
C LEU A 301 7.13 29.74 -3.55
N LYS A 302 7.49 30.43 -2.46
CA LYS A 302 8.00 31.81 -2.51
C LYS A 302 9.32 31.93 -3.27
N SER A 303 10.14 30.88 -3.27
CA SER A 303 11.43 30.83 -3.96
C SER A 303 11.35 30.22 -5.35
N ALA A 304 10.25 29.52 -5.66
CA ALA A 304 10.06 28.80 -6.90
C ALA A 304 9.51 29.70 -8.03
N ARG A 305 9.89 29.40 -9.27
CA ARG A 305 9.21 29.97 -10.45
C ARG A 305 8.23 28.94 -10.97
N ILE A 306 6.95 29.28 -10.95
CA ILE A 306 5.85 28.38 -11.33
C ILE A 306 5.29 28.86 -12.67
N THR A 307 5.24 27.96 -13.65
CA THR A 307 4.63 28.20 -14.96
C THR A 307 3.43 27.27 -15.11
N PRO A 308 2.19 27.79 -15.07
CA PRO A 308 1.00 26.97 -15.28
C PRO A 308 1.01 26.33 -16.67
N VAL A 309 0.74 25.02 -16.74
CA VAL A 309 0.64 24.25 -17.98
C VAL A 309 -0.82 24.02 -18.35
N SER A 310 -1.62 23.55 -17.41
CA SER A 310 -3.06 23.33 -17.62
C SER A 310 -3.87 23.51 -16.34
N LEU A 311 -5.12 23.92 -16.51
CA LEU A 311 -6.13 23.97 -15.46
C LEU A 311 -7.46 23.53 -16.08
N GLY A 312 -8.11 22.57 -15.46
CA GLY A 312 -9.42 22.09 -15.87
C GLY A 312 -10.23 21.64 -14.67
N SER A 313 -11.54 21.51 -14.87
CA SER A 313 -12.42 21.02 -13.84
C SER A 313 -13.45 20.02 -14.38
N MET A 314 -14.03 19.27 -13.45
CA MET A 314 -15.11 18.32 -13.70
C MET A 314 -16.20 18.54 -12.63
N PRO A 315 -17.35 19.15 -12.99
CA PRO A 315 -18.45 19.34 -12.06
C PRO A 315 -19.16 18.00 -11.77
N MET A 316 -19.51 17.78 -10.50
CA MET A 316 -20.14 16.56 -9.98
C MET A 316 -21.28 16.92 -9.00
N GLY A 317 -22.24 17.72 -9.47
CA GLY A 317 -23.35 18.21 -8.64
C GLY A 317 -22.90 19.30 -7.67
N ASP A 318 -22.95 19.02 -6.36
CA ASP A 318 -22.48 19.93 -5.31
C ASP A 318 -20.99 19.80 -5.00
N THR A 319 -20.29 18.93 -5.74
CA THR A 319 -18.83 18.83 -5.72
C THR A 319 -18.24 19.16 -7.10
N ALA A 320 -16.95 19.47 -7.13
CA ALA A 320 -16.19 19.65 -8.35
C ALA A 320 -14.77 19.16 -8.14
N MET A 321 -14.22 18.47 -9.13
CA MET A 321 -12.79 18.17 -9.18
C MET A 321 -12.12 19.27 -10.00
N VAL A 322 -11.02 19.82 -9.50
CA VAL A 322 -10.18 20.78 -10.23
C VAL A 322 -8.78 20.18 -10.31
N GLY A 323 -8.32 19.96 -11.53
CA GLY A 323 -6.98 19.47 -11.80
C GLY A 323 -6.11 20.56 -12.37
N SER A 324 -4.89 20.67 -11.88
CA SER A 324 -3.90 21.60 -12.39
C SER A 324 -2.56 20.91 -12.65
N GLU A 325 -1.85 21.38 -13.66
CA GLU A 325 -0.49 20.95 -13.96
C GLU A 325 0.37 22.20 -14.12
N SER A 326 1.52 22.23 -13.46
CA SER A 326 2.47 23.36 -13.49
C SER A 326 3.92 22.88 -13.58
N ASP A 327 4.75 23.62 -14.31
CA ASP A 327 6.20 23.48 -14.26
C ASP A 327 6.77 24.36 -13.15
N ILE A 328 7.49 23.75 -12.23
CA ILE A 328 8.13 24.41 -11.09
C ILE A 328 9.64 24.35 -11.29
N GLN A 329 10.27 25.51 -11.46
CA GLN A 329 11.72 25.63 -11.44
C GLN A 329 12.16 25.90 -9.99
N ALA A 330 12.80 24.90 -9.40
CA ALA A 330 13.28 24.94 -8.02
C ALA A 330 14.75 24.48 -7.92
N MET A 331 15.41 24.84 -6.82
CA MET A 331 16.77 24.39 -6.51
C MET A 331 16.71 23.13 -5.65
N VAL A 332 16.92 21.96 -6.26
CA VAL A 332 16.98 20.67 -5.53
C VAL A 332 18.44 20.29 -5.32
N LYS A 333 18.88 20.14 -4.06
CA LYS A 333 20.28 19.86 -3.69
C LYS A 333 21.29 20.85 -4.34
N GLY A 334 20.91 22.13 -4.45
CA GLY A 334 21.75 23.19 -5.03
C GLY A 334 21.83 23.21 -6.56
N LYS A 335 21.06 22.38 -7.26
CA LYS A 335 20.99 22.36 -8.73
C LYS A 335 19.62 22.86 -9.22
N PRO A 336 19.57 23.73 -10.24
CA PRO A 336 18.30 24.12 -10.86
C PRO A 336 17.68 22.90 -11.53
N THR A 337 16.51 22.48 -11.03
CA THR A 337 15.76 21.32 -11.51
C THR A 337 14.36 21.76 -11.90
N MET A 338 13.88 21.30 -13.05
CA MET A 338 12.50 21.51 -13.48
C MET A 338 11.65 20.34 -13.01
N LEU A 339 10.61 20.64 -12.24
CA LEU A 339 9.66 19.66 -11.71
C LEU A 339 8.31 19.88 -12.38
N ARG A 340 7.67 18.80 -12.82
CA ARG A 340 6.26 18.80 -13.21
C ARG A 340 5.43 18.49 -11.98
N SER A 341 4.68 19.47 -11.52
CA SER A 341 3.73 19.31 -10.42
C SER A 341 2.33 19.09 -10.99
N ARG A 342 1.68 18.04 -10.51
CA ARG A 342 0.27 17.72 -10.76
C ARG A 342 -0.49 17.84 -9.47
N GLU A 343 -1.63 18.48 -9.55
CA GLU A 343 -2.52 18.67 -8.43
C GLU A 343 -3.92 18.23 -8.81
N LEU A 344 -4.58 17.57 -7.86
CA LEU A 344 -6.00 17.31 -7.89
C LEU A 344 -6.67 17.83 -6.62
N LEU A 345 -7.57 18.80 -6.78
CA LEU A 345 -8.39 19.35 -5.72
C LEU A 345 -9.81 18.83 -5.86
N ASN A 346 -10.34 18.27 -4.78
CA ASN A 346 -11.77 18.01 -4.65
C ASN A 346 -12.39 19.14 -3.84
N LEU A 347 -13.40 19.80 -4.41
CA LEU A 347 -14.13 20.89 -3.77
C LEU A 347 -15.58 20.50 -3.55
N LYS A 348 -16.16 21.04 -2.48
CA LYS A 348 -17.57 20.90 -2.14
C LYS A 348 -18.18 22.26 -1.85
N LYS A 349 -19.43 22.47 -2.27
CA LYS A 349 -20.20 23.65 -1.89
C LYS A 349 -20.50 23.64 -0.39
N ASP A 350 -20.19 24.75 0.25
CA ASP A 350 -20.55 25.08 1.62
C ASP A 350 -21.40 26.37 1.59
N GLY A 351 -22.72 26.21 1.49
CA GLY A 351 -23.64 27.31 1.27
C GLY A 351 -23.45 27.98 -0.11
N LYS A 352 -22.93 29.22 -0.11
CA LYS A 352 -22.61 29.98 -1.33
C LYS A 352 -21.14 29.89 -1.73
N ASP A 353 -20.30 29.36 -0.85
CA ASP A 353 -18.86 29.30 -1.03
C ASP A 353 -18.44 27.88 -1.40
N TRP A 354 -17.26 27.74 -1.98
CA TRP A 354 -16.64 26.45 -2.26
C TRP A 354 -15.47 26.24 -1.29
N LYS A 355 -15.37 25.04 -0.74
CA LYS A 355 -14.25 24.63 0.13
C LYS A 355 -13.53 23.44 -0.45
N ILE A 356 -12.21 23.42 -0.30
CA ILE A 356 -11.37 22.28 -0.68
C ILE A 356 -11.51 21.21 0.41
N VAL A 357 -11.97 20.03 0.03
CA VAL A 357 -12.19 18.87 0.92
C VAL A 357 -11.13 17.78 0.73
N SER A 358 -10.39 17.80 -0.37
CA SER A 358 -9.19 16.96 -0.53
C SER A 358 -8.19 17.60 -1.49
N ILE A 359 -6.91 17.42 -1.19
CA ILE A 359 -5.77 17.84 -2.01
C ILE A 359 -4.90 16.61 -2.25
N GLN A 360 -4.53 16.37 -3.51
CA GLN A 360 -3.50 15.41 -3.88
C GLN A 360 -2.45 16.12 -4.72
N TRP A 361 -1.20 16.09 -4.26
CA TRP A 361 -0.05 16.63 -4.97
C TRP A 361 0.91 15.52 -5.39
N GLN A 362 1.40 15.63 -6.62
CA GLN A 362 2.48 14.80 -7.14
C GLN A 362 3.48 15.68 -7.87
N SER A 363 4.75 15.52 -7.54
CA SER A 363 5.84 16.23 -8.21
C SER A 363 6.84 15.24 -8.77
N ALA A 364 7.12 15.32 -10.08
CA ALA A 364 8.10 14.48 -10.76
C ALA A 364 9.13 15.34 -11.49
N PRO A 365 10.42 14.96 -11.53
CA PRO A 365 11.40 15.64 -12.37
C PRO A 365 11.01 15.56 -13.85
N VAL A 366 11.08 16.69 -14.56
CA VAL A 366 11.00 16.67 -16.03
C VAL A 366 12.35 16.17 -16.54
N SER A 367 12.41 14.92 -16.98
CA SER A 367 13.57 14.42 -17.73
C SER A 367 13.71 15.26 -18.99
N GLY A 368 14.86 15.90 -19.18
CA GLY A 368 15.12 16.70 -20.38
C GLY A 368 14.96 15.85 -21.63
N GLU A 369 14.19 16.35 -22.59
CA GLU A 369 14.15 15.87 -23.98
C GLU A 369 15.54 15.90 -24.64
#